data_AF-T0YYJ7-F1
#
_entry.id   AF-T0YYJ7-F1
#
_cell.length_a   1.000
_cell.length_b   1.000
_cell.length_c   1.000
_cell.angle_alpha   90.00
_cell.angle_beta   90.00
_cell.angle_gamma   90.00
#
_symmetry.space_group_name_H-M   'P 1'
#
loop_
_entity.id
_entity.type
_entity.pdbx_description
1 polymer ?
#
loop_
_entity_poly.entity_id
_entity_poly.type
_entity_poly.pdbx_seq_one_letter_code
_entity_poly.pdbx_strand_id
1 'polypeptide(L)'
;MTQGKLVSYVLSKFPPLTPVFGYPFYNNTFYKKTGFAMGEPVGVGDISHAGDFLIPTTDATNLSVLNHFHVPLPHPRWQVPASPSVPQRAGRSTTYVCFVFSDGDNVGTDETVLRGLRWSEKARGTLPVGMSMSPWLARLEPTVYNYYVRTMTRNDTL
;
A
#
# COMPACT_ATOMS: atom_id res chain seq x y z
N MET A 1 28.00 -14.80 -8.37
CA MET A 1 27.49 -13.41 -8.42
C MET A 1 26.67 -13.21 -7.15
N THR A 2 26.94 -12.21 -6.31
CA THR A 2 26.10 -11.94 -5.14
C THR A 2 24.71 -11.50 -5.61
N GLN A 3 23.64 -11.77 -4.85
CA GLN A 3 22.27 -11.38 -5.22
C GLN A 3 22.17 -9.88 -5.57
N GLY A 4 22.83 -9.00 -4.81
CA GLY A 4 22.86 -7.56 -5.11
C GLY A 4 23.43 -7.23 -6.50
N LYS A 5 24.54 -7.87 -6.91
CA LYS A 5 25.11 -7.65 -8.25
C LYS A 5 24.16 -8.07 -9.37
N LEU A 6 23.40 -9.15 -9.16
CA LEU A 6 22.40 -9.61 -10.12
C LEU A 6 21.26 -8.61 -10.23
N VAL A 7 20.74 -8.11 -9.10
CA VAL A 7 19.69 -7.09 -9.07
C VAL A 7 20.12 -5.83 -9.81
N SER A 8 21.29 -5.26 -9.50
CA SER A 8 21.79 -4.07 -10.20
C SER A 8 21.96 -4.30 -11.71
N TYR A 9 22.45 -5.48 -12.10
CA TYR A 9 22.58 -5.82 -13.52
C TYR A 9 21.21 -5.86 -14.21
N VAL A 10 20.22 -6.50 -13.60
CA VAL A 10 18.86 -6.59 -14.16
C VAL A 10 18.23 -5.20 -14.27
N LEU A 11 18.27 -4.39 -13.21
CA LEU A 11 17.74 -3.02 -13.22
C LEU A 11 18.38 -2.17 -14.31
N SER A 12 19.69 -2.30 -14.53
CA SER A 12 20.39 -1.56 -15.60
C SER A 12 19.96 -1.90 -17.04
N LYS A 13 19.12 -2.93 -17.24
CA LYS A 13 18.60 -3.32 -18.56
C LYS A 13 17.27 -2.66 -18.90
N PHE A 14 16.66 -1.97 -17.97
CA PHE A 14 15.39 -1.29 -18.17
C PHE A 14 15.59 0.24 -18.15
N PRO A 15 14.73 0.99 -18.85
CA PRO A 15 14.74 2.44 -18.73
C PRO A 15 14.31 2.87 -17.32
N PRO A 16 14.70 4.07 -16.86
CA PRO A 16 14.19 4.64 -15.61
C PRO A 16 12.66 4.73 -15.60
N LEU A 17 12.08 4.83 -14.41
CA LEU A 17 10.63 4.82 -14.15
C LEU A 17 9.98 3.48 -14.54
N THR A 18 10.74 2.39 -14.46
CA THR A 18 10.20 1.04 -14.65
C THR A 18 9.54 0.56 -13.35
N PRO A 19 8.29 0.06 -13.40
CA PRO A 19 7.67 -0.62 -12.27
C PRO A 19 8.36 -1.96 -12.01
N VAL A 20 8.86 -2.15 -10.79
CA VAL A 20 9.46 -3.41 -10.34
C VAL A 20 8.45 -4.15 -9.47
N PHE A 21 7.92 -5.27 -9.96
CA PHE A 21 6.96 -6.11 -9.24
C PHE A 21 7.66 -7.18 -8.38
N GLY A 22 6.98 -7.66 -7.34
CA GLY A 22 7.50 -8.65 -6.39
C GLY A 22 7.96 -7.99 -5.09
N TYR A 23 8.98 -8.53 -4.44
CA TYR A 23 9.51 -7.94 -3.19
C TYR A 23 11.02 -8.22 -3.08
N PRO A 24 11.85 -7.23 -2.72
CA PRO A 24 13.30 -7.38 -2.79
C PRO A 24 13.88 -7.89 -1.47
N PHE A 25 13.53 -9.13 -1.07
CA PHE A 25 14.17 -9.80 0.07
C PHE A 25 15.23 -10.82 -0.38
N TYR A 26 16.28 -10.98 0.41
CA TYR A 26 17.42 -11.82 0.03
C TYR A 26 17.29 -13.30 0.43
N ASN A 27 16.26 -13.66 1.21
CA ASN A 27 16.09 -15.03 1.72
C ASN A 27 14.63 -15.53 1.67
N ASN A 28 14.28 -16.24 0.61
CA ASN A 28 12.93 -16.79 0.40
C ASN A 28 12.53 -17.81 1.47
N THR A 29 13.46 -18.62 1.97
CA THR A 29 13.16 -19.64 3.00
C THR A 29 12.81 -18.96 4.32
N PHE A 30 13.55 -17.91 4.68
CA PHE A 30 13.28 -17.12 5.88
C PHE A 30 11.94 -16.37 5.75
N TYR A 31 11.70 -15.73 4.60
CA TYR A 31 10.45 -15.02 4.32
C TYR A 31 9.24 -15.97 4.45
N LYS A 32 9.25 -17.11 3.77
CA LYS A 32 8.16 -18.10 3.85
C LYS A 32 7.87 -18.59 5.27
N LYS A 33 8.88 -18.65 6.13
CA LYS A 33 8.74 -19.11 7.52
C LYS A 33 8.22 -18.02 8.47
N THR A 34 8.55 -16.76 8.21
CA THR A 34 8.39 -15.67 9.19
C THR A 34 7.52 -14.51 8.73
N GLY A 35 7.30 -14.37 7.42
CA GLY A 35 6.74 -13.17 6.79
C GLY A 35 7.67 -11.96 6.79
N PHE A 36 8.89 -12.06 7.32
CA PHE A 36 9.80 -10.91 7.44
C PHE A 36 10.72 -10.79 6.22
N ALA A 37 10.65 -9.65 5.55
CA ALA A 37 11.41 -9.34 4.34
C ALA A 37 12.85 -8.91 4.66
N MET A 38 13.70 -9.89 4.99
CA MET A 38 15.10 -9.63 5.30
C MET A 38 15.83 -8.91 4.15
N GLY A 39 16.32 -7.70 4.44
CA GLY A 39 17.09 -6.88 3.51
C GLY A 39 16.28 -5.94 2.64
N GLU A 40 14.98 -5.82 2.88
CA GLU A 40 14.08 -4.87 2.20
C GLU A 40 14.68 -3.46 2.06
N PRO A 41 15.29 -2.81 3.09
CA PRO A 41 15.81 -1.45 2.92
C PRO A 41 16.90 -1.34 1.86
N VAL A 42 17.73 -2.38 1.70
CA VAL A 42 18.79 -2.40 0.68
C VAL A 42 18.16 -2.62 -0.70
N GLY A 43 17.20 -3.54 -0.80
CA GLY A 43 16.49 -3.82 -2.04
C GLY A 43 15.70 -2.62 -2.58
N VAL A 44 14.96 -1.94 -1.71
CA VAL A 44 14.25 -0.69 -2.02
C VAL A 44 15.25 0.41 -2.42
N GLY A 45 16.38 0.50 -1.72
CA GLY A 45 17.47 1.41 -2.05
C GLY A 45 18.06 1.18 -3.45
N ASP A 46 18.34 -0.07 -3.81
CA ASP A 46 18.90 -0.43 -5.13
C ASP A 46 17.92 -0.08 -6.26
N ILE A 47 16.63 -0.37 -6.10
CA ILE A 47 15.57 -0.01 -7.07
C ILE A 47 15.46 1.51 -7.21
N SER A 48 15.42 2.23 -6.09
CA SER A 48 15.28 3.68 -6.09
C SER A 48 16.50 4.37 -6.73
N HIS A 49 17.72 3.89 -6.46
CA HIS A 49 18.94 4.41 -7.08
C HIS A 49 18.98 4.18 -8.59
N ALA A 50 18.35 3.12 -9.09
CA ALA A 50 18.22 2.88 -10.54
C ALA A 50 17.22 3.85 -11.22
N GLY A 51 16.48 4.65 -10.44
CA GLY A 51 15.42 5.53 -10.95
C GLY A 51 14.09 4.82 -11.17
N ASP A 52 13.93 3.63 -10.59
CA ASP A 52 12.74 2.78 -10.70
C ASP A 52 11.92 2.81 -9.41
N PHE A 53 10.74 2.18 -9.42
CA PHE A 53 9.87 2.13 -8.24
C PHE A 53 9.34 0.72 -7.99
N LEU A 54 9.37 0.32 -6.72
CA LEU A 54 8.86 -0.97 -6.28
C LEU A 54 7.32 -0.92 -6.20
N ILE A 55 6.68 -1.96 -6.71
CA ILE A 55 5.28 -2.28 -6.46
C ILE A 55 5.28 -3.63 -5.73
N PRO A 56 5.12 -3.63 -4.39
CA PRO A 56 5.14 -4.86 -3.64
C PRO A 56 3.92 -5.74 -3.94
N THR A 57 4.15 -6.90 -4.56
CA THR A 57 3.07 -7.80 -5.03
C THR A 57 3.32 -9.27 -4.74
N THR A 58 4.34 -9.62 -3.93
CA THR A 58 4.71 -11.04 -3.70
C THR A 58 3.56 -11.89 -3.16
N ASP A 59 2.71 -11.31 -2.31
CA ASP A 59 1.58 -12.00 -1.69
C ASP A 59 0.22 -11.64 -2.32
N ALA A 60 0.24 -10.84 -3.40
CA ALA A 60 -0.96 -10.51 -4.16
C ALA A 60 -1.35 -11.69 -5.07
N THR A 61 -2.65 -11.93 -5.22
CA THR A 61 -3.17 -13.09 -5.94
C THR A 61 -4.08 -12.68 -7.09
N ASN A 62 -4.09 -13.48 -8.16
CA ASN A 62 -5.01 -13.26 -9.29
C ASN A 62 -4.87 -11.90 -10.00
N LEU A 63 -3.75 -11.19 -9.86
CA LEU A 63 -3.54 -9.88 -10.47
C LEU A 63 -3.81 -9.86 -11.99
N SER A 64 -3.46 -10.91 -12.72
CA SER A 64 -3.75 -11.02 -14.16
C SER A 64 -5.24 -11.06 -14.48
N VAL A 65 -6.04 -11.66 -13.59
CA VAL A 65 -7.51 -11.76 -13.72
C VAL A 65 -8.16 -10.48 -13.21
N LEU A 66 -7.78 -10.01 -12.03
CA LEU A 66 -8.40 -8.86 -11.36
C LEU A 66 -8.20 -7.56 -12.14
N ASN A 67 -7.04 -7.41 -12.80
CA ASN A 67 -6.73 -6.28 -13.68
C ASN A 67 -7.66 -6.20 -14.91
N HIS A 68 -8.28 -7.32 -15.32
CA HIS A 68 -9.14 -7.35 -16.50
C HIS A 68 -10.54 -6.76 -16.25
N PHE A 69 -10.93 -6.56 -14.99
CA PHE A 69 -12.23 -5.99 -14.67
C PHE A 69 -12.23 -4.48 -14.88
N HIS A 70 -13.17 -3.99 -15.69
CA HIS A 70 -13.34 -2.56 -15.92
C HIS A 70 -14.50 -2.06 -15.06
N VAL A 71 -14.20 -1.29 -14.02
CA VAL A 71 -15.20 -0.64 -13.18
C VAL A 71 -14.93 0.87 -13.10
N PRO A 72 -15.97 1.72 -12.96
CA PRO A 72 -15.75 3.13 -12.70
C PRO A 72 -14.96 3.30 -11.40
N LEU A 73 -13.77 3.89 -11.49
CA LEU A 73 -12.90 4.13 -10.35
C LEU A 73 -13.46 5.30 -9.54
N PRO A 74 -13.92 5.06 -8.30
CA PRO A 74 -14.32 6.15 -7.44
C PRO A 74 -13.09 6.96 -7.03
N HIS A 75 -13.25 8.27 -6.90
CA HIS A 75 -12.28 9.07 -6.18
C HIS A 75 -12.42 8.74 -4.68
N PRO A 76 -11.32 8.46 -3.96
CA PRO A 76 -11.37 8.35 -2.52
C PRO A 76 -11.98 9.63 -1.99
N ARG A 77 -12.81 9.52 -0.95
CA ARG A 77 -13.16 10.70 -0.17
C ARG A 77 -11.91 11.09 0.61
N TRP A 78 -10.96 11.74 -0.05
CA TRP A 78 -9.94 12.51 0.63
C TRP A 78 -10.72 13.57 1.40
N GLN A 79 -10.99 13.33 2.68
CA GLN A 79 -11.44 14.41 3.56
C GLN A 79 -10.24 15.32 3.79
N VAL A 80 -9.81 16.03 2.74
CA VAL A 80 -9.34 17.39 2.93
C VAL A 80 -10.64 18.18 2.89
N PRO A 81 -11.17 18.69 4.00
CA PRO A 81 -12.19 19.72 3.90
C PRO A 81 -11.66 20.78 2.94
N ALA A 82 -12.33 20.98 1.80
CA ALA A 82 -12.02 22.09 0.90
C ALA A 82 -12.27 23.46 1.57
N SER A 83 -12.84 23.45 2.76
CA SER A 83 -12.87 24.62 3.61
C SER A 83 -11.56 24.70 4.38
N PRO A 84 -10.87 25.86 4.42
CA PRO A 84 -10.07 26.17 5.59
C PRO A 84 -11.05 26.18 6.75
N SER A 85 -11.30 25.01 7.35
CA SER A 85 -11.90 24.94 8.66
C SER A 85 -10.97 25.80 9.50
N VAL A 86 -11.44 27.01 9.81
CA VAL A 86 -10.91 27.92 10.81
C VAL A 86 -10.20 27.03 11.82
N PRO A 87 -8.86 27.09 11.98
CA PRO A 87 -8.13 26.14 12.80
C PRO A 87 -8.91 26.05 14.10
N GLN A 88 -9.55 24.90 14.30
CA GLN A 88 -10.56 24.74 15.34
C GLN A 88 -9.76 24.94 16.60
N ARG A 89 -9.82 26.16 17.18
CA ARG A 89 -8.73 26.75 17.99
C ARG A 89 -8.12 25.62 18.80
N ALA A 90 -6.93 25.17 18.39
CA ALA A 90 -6.30 24.01 19.00
C ALA A 90 -6.32 24.28 20.48
N GLY A 91 -7.11 23.49 21.22
CA GLY A 91 -7.37 23.80 22.62
C GLY A 91 -6.02 23.88 23.29
N ARG A 92 -5.74 24.97 24.01
CA ARG A 92 -4.41 25.18 24.63
C ARG A 92 -3.98 24.03 25.56
N SER A 93 -4.94 23.19 25.97
CA SER A 93 -4.75 22.01 26.81
C SER A 93 -5.29 20.72 26.17
N THR A 94 -5.40 20.65 24.84
CA THR A 94 -5.91 19.48 24.11
C THR A 94 -4.76 18.79 23.37
N THR A 95 -4.55 17.49 23.64
CA THR A 95 -3.67 16.64 22.84
C THR A 95 -4.47 15.97 21.73
N TYR A 96 -4.03 16.14 20.49
CA TYR A 96 -4.63 15.49 19.32
C TYR A 96 -3.83 14.24 18.96
N VAL A 97 -4.53 13.14 18.74
CA VAL A 97 -3.94 11.84 18.39
C VAL A 97 -4.59 11.33 17.11
N CYS A 98 -3.77 10.78 16.22
CA CYS A 98 -4.22 10.10 15.00
C CYS A 98 -3.64 8.68 14.99
N PHE A 99 -4.44 7.73 14.54
CA PHE A 99 -4.02 6.35 14.31
C PHE A 99 -4.04 6.08 12.82
N VAL A 100 -2.93 5.54 12.29
CA VAL A 100 -2.79 5.15 10.89
C VAL A 100 -2.24 3.74 10.81
N PHE A 101 -2.93 2.85 10.09
CA PHE A 101 -2.40 1.54 9.75
C PHE A 101 -1.43 1.66 8.57
N SER A 102 -0.25 1.03 8.69
CA SER A 102 0.85 1.03 7.73
C SER A 102 0.72 -0.06 6.65
N ASP A 103 1.78 -0.23 5.85
CA ASP A 103 2.02 -1.31 4.89
C ASP A 103 1.10 -1.33 3.67
N GLY A 104 0.41 -0.21 3.43
CA GLY A 104 -0.47 -0.03 2.28
C GLY A 104 0.27 0.24 0.98
N ASP A 105 1.59 0.31 0.92
CA ASP A 105 2.30 0.24 -0.35
C ASP A 105 2.18 -1.16 -0.99
N ASN A 106 2.02 -2.19 -0.15
CA ASN A 106 1.97 -3.59 -0.55
C ASN A 106 0.56 -4.05 -0.96
N VAL A 107 0.42 -4.36 -2.25
CA VAL A 107 -0.84 -4.80 -2.86
C VAL A 107 -1.34 -6.12 -2.23
N GLY A 108 -0.43 -7.02 -1.86
CA GLY A 108 -0.80 -8.27 -1.17
C GLY A 108 -1.34 -8.01 0.24
N THR A 109 -0.80 -7.01 0.95
CA THR A 109 -1.32 -6.57 2.25
C THR A 109 -2.72 -5.98 2.09
N ASP A 110 -2.94 -5.20 1.03
CA ASP A 110 -4.26 -4.65 0.72
C ASP A 110 -5.29 -5.76 0.43
N GLU A 111 -4.94 -6.80 -0.31
CA GLU A 111 -5.83 -7.96 -0.55
C GLU A 111 -6.17 -8.73 0.73
N THR A 112 -5.19 -8.89 1.62
CA THR A 112 -5.26 -9.86 2.74
C THR A 112 -5.49 -9.20 4.09
N VAL A 113 -4.50 -8.46 4.59
CA VAL A 113 -4.47 -7.87 5.93
C VAL A 113 -5.46 -6.73 6.04
N LEU A 114 -5.48 -5.80 5.08
CA LEU A 114 -6.43 -4.69 5.07
C LEU A 114 -7.86 -5.24 5.03
N ARG A 115 -8.16 -6.14 4.10
CA ARG A 115 -9.48 -6.79 3.98
C ARG A 115 -9.90 -7.50 5.26
N GLY A 116 -9.04 -8.37 5.77
CA GLY A 116 -9.36 -9.35 6.80
C GLY A 116 -9.31 -8.77 8.20
N LEU A 117 -8.18 -8.14 8.55
CA LEU A 117 -7.89 -7.72 9.92
C LEU A 117 -8.28 -6.27 10.21
N ARG A 118 -8.70 -5.50 9.21
CA ARG A 118 -9.09 -4.09 9.38
C ARG A 118 -10.50 -3.83 8.85
N TRP A 119 -10.75 -4.16 7.58
CA TRP A 119 -12.00 -3.81 6.90
C TRP A 119 -13.20 -4.62 7.40
N SER A 120 -12.95 -5.87 7.79
CA SER A 120 -13.96 -6.80 8.31
C SER A 120 -14.11 -6.71 9.84
N GLU A 121 -13.37 -5.84 10.53
CA GLU A 121 -13.41 -5.75 11.98
C GLU A 121 -14.73 -5.13 12.47
N LYS A 122 -15.35 -5.73 13.50
CA LYS A 122 -16.66 -5.30 14.00
C LYS A 122 -16.62 -3.89 14.61
N ALA A 123 -15.48 -3.52 15.19
CA ALA A 123 -15.29 -2.19 15.76
C ALA A 123 -14.98 -1.11 14.70
N ARG A 124 -14.82 -1.48 13.42
CA ARG A 124 -14.54 -0.50 12.36
C ARG A 124 -15.63 0.57 12.28
N GLY A 125 -15.21 1.81 12.12
CA GLY A 125 -16.10 2.97 12.08
C GLY A 125 -16.54 3.49 13.45
N THR A 126 -16.13 2.87 14.57
CA THR A 126 -16.40 3.41 15.91
C THR A 126 -15.45 4.55 16.30
N LEU A 127 -14.21 4.52 15.81
CA LEU A 127 -13.19 5.54 16.00
C LEU A 127 -12.61 6.02 14.66
N PRO A 128 -12.17 7.29 14.54
CA PRO A 128 -11.45 7.76 13.37
C PRO A 128 -10.10 7.05 13.22
N VAL A 129 -9.87 6.39 12.09
CA VAL A 129 -8.62 5.69 11.79
C VAL A 129 -8.25 5.88 10.32
N GLY A 130 -6.99 6.24 10.08
CA GLY A 130 -6.38 6.23 8.76
C GLY A 130 -5.84 4.84 8.41
N MET A 131 -5.85 4.49 7.12
CA MET A 131 -5.21 3.28 6.62
C MET A 131 -4.46 3.65 5.35
N SER A 132 -3.17 3.33 5.25
CA SER A 132 -2.49 3.38 3.96
C SER A 132 -3.06 2.31 3.02
N MET A 133 -3.13 2.60 1.72
CA MET A 133 -3.54 1.68 0.67
C MET A 133 -2.80 2.02 -0.63
N SER A 134 -2.54 1.02 -1.46
CA SER A 134 -1.66 1.16 -2.60
C SER A 134 -2.42 1.87 -3.72
N PRO A 135 -1.90 2.98 -4.27
CA PRO A 135 -2.53 3.60 -5.42
C PRO A 135 -2.54 2.67 -6.64
N TRP A 136 -1.62 1.69 -6.68
CA TRP A 136 -1.58 0.66 -7.72
C TRP A 136 -2.77 -0.29 -7.69
N LEU A 137 -3.47 -0.41 -6.56
CA LEU A 137 -4.69 -1.22 -6.45
C LEU A 137 -5.76 -0.75 -7.44
N ALA A 138 -5.87 0.56 -7.68
CA ALA A 138 -6.80 1.12 -8.67
C ALA A 138 -6.50 0.64 -10.11
N ARG A 139 -5.25 0.25 -10.40
CA ARG A 139 -4.80 -0.21 -11.71
C ARG A 139 -4.74 -1.73 -11.81
N LEU A 140 -4.31 -2.40 -10.74
CA LEU A 140 -4.04 -3.84 -10.71
C LEU A 140 -5.27 -4.65 -10.27
N GLU A 141 -6.10 -4.07 -9.40
CA GLU A 141 -7.31 -4.70 -8.87
C GLU A 141 -8.44 -3.66 -8.73
N PRO A 142 -8.88 -3.06 -9.84
CA PRO A 142 -9.82 -1.94 -9.83
C PRO A 142 -11.13 -2.25 -9.09
N THR A 143 -11.58 -3.51 -9.07
CA THR A 143 -12.75 -3.96 -8.32
C THR A 143 -12.54 -3.95 -6.81
N VAL A 144 -11.37 -4.36 -6.33
CA VAL A 144 -11.01 -4.37 -4.90
C VAL A 144 -10.82 -2.94 -4.40
N TYR A 145 -10.10 -2.11 -5.16
CA TYR A 145 -10.01 -0.67 -4.88
C TYR A 145 -11.40 -0.01 -4.78
N ASN A 146 -12.29 -0.33 -5.72
CA ASN A 146 -13.65 0.22 -5.72
C ASN A 146 -14.45 -0.22 -4.49
N TYR A 147 -14.30 -1.48 -4.07
CA TYR A 147 -14.90 -1.99 -2.84
C TYR A 147 -14.45 -1.18 -1.62
N TYR A 148 -13.14 -0.94 -1.46
CA TYR A 148 -12.65 -0.16 -0.33
C TYR A 148 -13.19 1.26 -0.33
N VAL A 149 -13.00 2.01 -1.42
CA VAL A 149 -13.44 3.41 -1.47
C VAL A 149 -14.94 3.56 -1.25
N ARG A 150 -15.78 2.66 -1.80
CA ARG A 150 -17.24 2.77 -1.66
C ARG A 150 -17.76 2.36 -0.29
N THR A 151 -17.06 1.46 0.40
CA THR A 151 -17.50 0.93 1.69
C THR A 151 -16.86 1.63 2.87
N MET A 152 -16.04 2.67 2.65
CA MET A 152 -15.54 3.55 3.70
C MET A 152 -16.66 4.04 4.61
N THR A 153 -16.45 3.94 5.91
CA THR A 153 -17.28 4.63 6.91
C THR A 153 -16.89 6.10 6.97
N ARG A 154 -17.69 6.91 7.69
CA ARG A 154 -17.36 8.32 7.93
C ARG A 154 -16.07 8.54 8.74
N ASN A 155 -15.61 7.49 9.43
CA ASN A 155 -14.47 7.51 10.34
C ASN A 155 -13.22 6.84 9.73
N ASP A 156 -13.30 6.35 8.48
CA ASP A 156 -12.12 5.86 7.78
C ASP A 156 -11.48 6.98 6.96
N THR A 157 -10.17 6.93 6.82
CA THR A 157 -9.41 7.74 5.85
C THR A 157 -8.43 6.83 5.12
N LEU A 158 -8.35 6.96 3.80
CA LEU A 158 -7.40 6.28 2.91
C LEU A 158 -6.46 7.31 2.29
#